data_AF-A0A9D2TSI7-F1
#
_entry.id   AF-A0A9D2TSI7-F1
#
_cell.length_a   1.000
_cell.length_b   1.000
_cell.length_c   1.000
_cell.angle_alpha   90.00
_cell.angle_beta   90.00
_cell.angle_gamma   90.00
#
_symmetry.space_group_name_H-M   'P 1'
#
loop_
_entity.id
_entity.type
_entity.pdbx_description
1 polymer ?
#
loop_
_entity_poly.entity_id
_entity_poly.type
_entity_poly.pdbx_seq_one_letter_code
_entity_poly.pdbx_strand_id
1 'polypeptide(L)'
;MGPLLWRVIELYAGEPFFTSKQLPFTYTVKGRELFCGRREKSITEATFARAYEKIQAAEAAGDPIKGPKKLCMFGAPYIWGILKGTGLI
;
A
#
# COMPACT_ATOMS: atom_id res chain seq x y z
N MET A 1 -15.37 -0.09 0.37
CA MET A 1 -14.41 0.90 0.89
C MET A 1 -13.29 1.31 -0.09
N GLY A 2 -13.19 0.71 -1.29
CA GLY A 2 -12.15 1.05 -2.29
C GLY A 2 -11.97 2.54 -2.64
N PRO A 3 -13.05 3.34 -2.86
CA PRO A 3 -12.91 4.72 -3.32
C PRO A 3 -12.25 5.66 -2.29
N LEU A 4 -12.45 5.40 -0.99
CA LEU A 4 -11.88 6.23 0.08
C LEU A 4 -10.40 5.91 0.28
N LEU A 5 -10.03 4.62 0.20
CA LEU A 5 -8.64 4.17 0.26
C LEU A 5 -7.82 4.81 -0.87
N TRP A 6 -8.35 4.82 -2.09
CA TRP A 6 -7.64 5.40 -3.23
C TRP A 6 -7.45 6.91 -3.10
N ARG A 7 -8.45 7.64 -2.61
CA ARG A 7 -8.32 9.08 -2.35
C ARG A 7 -7.21 9.42 -1.36
N VAL A 8 -7.00 8.59 -0.33
CA VAL A 8 -5.88 8.78 0.59
C VAL A 8 -4.56 8.59 -0.16
N ILE A 9 -4.44 7.56 -1.00
CA ILE A 9 -3.24 7.34 -1.82
C ILE A 9 -3.00 8.52 -2.78
N GLU A 10 -4.05 9.07 -3.39
CA GLU A 10 -3.94 10.28 -4.22
C GLU A 10 -3.48 11.49 -3.41
N LEU A 11 -4.00 11.68 -2.20
CA LEU A 11 -3.66 12.80 -1.32
C LEU A 11 -2.18 12.79 -0.90
N TYR A 12 -1.63 11.62 -0.61
CA TYR A 12 -0.24 11.46 -0.18
C TYR A 12 0.72 11.17 -1.36
N ALA A 13 0.27 11.31 -2.60
CA ALA A 13 1.14 11.13 -3.76
C ALA A 13 2.24 12.19 -3.77
N GLY A 14 3.50 11.77 -3.97
CA GLY A 14 4.68 12.63 -3.92
C GLY A 14 5.33 12.77 -2.54
N GLU A 15 4.65 12.37 -1.46
CA GLU A 15 5.23 12.36 -0.11
C GLU A 15 6.27 11.24 0.07
N PRO A 16 7.28 11.43 0.95
CA PRO A 16 8.27 10.41 1.24
C PRO A 16 7.72 9.34 2.19
N PHE A 17 7.77 8.09 1.76
CA PHE A 17 7.41 6.90 2.55
C PHE A 17 8.63 6.01 2.77
N PHE A 18 8.52 5.12 3.75
CA PHE A 18 9.57 4.15 4.07
C PHE A 18 9.05 2.72 3.93
N THR A 19 9.83 1.89 3.25
CA THR A 19 9.55 0.44 3.23
C THR A 19 9.85 -0.16 4.61
N SER A 20 9.41 -1.39 4.86
CA SER A 20 9.76 -2.11 6.11
C SER A 20 11.25 -2.25 6.37
N LYS A 21 12.11 -2.01 5.36
CA LYS A 21 13.58 -1.97 5.49
C LYS A 21 14.14 -0.55 5.66
N GLN A 22 13.30 0.45 5.98
CA GLN A 22 13.68 1.87 6.11
C GLN A 22 14.26 2.48 4.82
N LEU A 23 13.96 1.89 3.66
CA LEU A 23 14.32 2.49 2.38
C LEU A 23 13.30 3.58 2.01
N PRO A 24 13.72 4.84 1.85
CA PRO A 24 12.83 5.91 1.43
C PRO A 24 12.39 5.69 -0.02
N PHE A 25 11.13 5.97 -0.29
CA PHE A 25 10.56 5.96 -1.63
C PHE A 25 9.45 6.99 -1.74
N THR A 26 9.24 7.50 -2.94
CA THR A 26 8.08 8.29 -3.31
C THR A 26 7.30 7.55 -4.38
N TYR A 27 6.05 7.93 -4.58
CA TYR A 27 5.23 7.42 -5.66
C TYR A 27 4.44 8.54 -6.32
N THR A 28 4.01 8.28 -7.55
CA THR A 28 3.09 9.14 -8.30
C THR A 28 1.85 8.35 -8.65
N VAL A 29 0.71 9.03 -8.74
CA VAL A 29 -0.56 8.42 -9.15
C VAL A 29 -0.89 8.88 -10.56
N LYS A 30 -1.28 7.94 -11.42
CA LYS A 30 -1.82 8.19 -12.76
C LYS A 30 -3.12 7.41 -12.91
N GLY A 31 -4.26 8.09 -12.75
CA GLY A 31 -5.57 7.44 -12.75
C GLY A 31 -5.72 6.48 -11.57
N ARG A 32 -6.00 5.20 -11.85
CA ARG A 32 -6.19 4.14 -10.84
C ARG A 32 -4.94 3.29 -10.59
N GLU A 33 -3.79 3.84 -10.95
CA GLU A 33 -2.50 3.18 -10.79
C GLU A 33 -1.49 4.12 -10.14
N LEU A 34 -0.66 3.57 -9.27
CA LEU A 34 0.47 4.28 -8.69
C LEU A 34 1.80 3.65 -9.09
N PHE A 35 2.80 4.50 -9.21
CA PHE A 35 4.13 4.18 -9.70
C PHE A 35 5.16 4.55 -8.63
N CYS A 36 5.81 3.55 -8.04
CA CYS A 36 6.85 3.74 -7.04
C CYS A 36 8.23 3.85 -7.72
N GLY A 37 8.73 5.08 -7.90
CA GLY A 37 10.10 5.36 -8.35
C GLY A 37 10.60 4.56 -9.57
N ARG A 38 11.90 4.18 -9.59
CA ARG A 38 12.61 3.52 -10.72
C ARG A 38 12.06 2.15 -11.17
N ARG A 39 10.92 1.69 -10.64
CA ARG A 39 10.34 0.39 -11.04
C ARG A 39 9.35 0.59 -12.18
N GLU A 40 9.50 -0.17 -13.24
CA GLU A 40 8.60 -0.21 -14.41
C GLU A 40 7.18 -0.70 -14.10
N LYS A 41 6.91 -1.20 -12.89
CA LYS A 41 5.62 -1.83 -12.56
C LYS A 41 4.77 -0.95 -11.65
N SER A 42 3.54 -0.71 -12.09
CA SER A 42 2.50 -0.03 -11.32
C SER A 42 1.87 -0.95 -10.27
N ILE A 43 1.21 -0.33 -9.30
CA ILE A 43 0.29 -0.98 -8.38
C ILE A 43 -1.09 -0.37 -8.61
N THR A 44 -2.07 -1.22 -8.92
CA THR A 44 -3.45 -0.79 -9.21
C THR A 44 -4.25 -0.57 -7.92
N GLU A 45 -5.30 0.25 -8.00
CA GLU A 45 -6.30 0.44 -6.94
C GLU A 45 -6.85 -0.90 -6.44
N ALA A 46 -7.18 -1.82 -7.35
CA ALA A 46 -7.68 -3.14 -6.99
C ALA A 46 -6.67 -3.96 -6.15
N THR A 47 -5.37 -3.81 -6.43
CA THR A 47 -4.33 -4.47 -5.64
C THR A 47 -4.25 -3.89 -4.23
N PHE A 48 -4.37 -2.56 -4.10
CA PHE A 48 -4.41 -1.90 -2.80
C PHE A 48 -5.64 -2.28 -1.98
N ALA A 49 -6.82 -2.27 -2.60
CA ALA A 49 -8.07 -2.68 -1.97
C ALA A 49 -7.98 -4.12 -1.43
N ARG A 50 -7.50 -5.06 -2.26
CA ARG A 50 -7.30 -6.45 -1.84
C ARG A 50 -6.27 -6.60 -0.72
N ALA A 51 -5.19 -5.81 -0.75
CA ALA A 51 -4.20 -5.83 0.33
C ALA A 51 -4.79 -5.36 1.65
N TYR A 52 -5.55 -4.27 1.63
CA TYR A 52 -6.23 -3.72 2.78
C TYR A 52 -7.28 -4.70 3.35
N GLU A 53 -8.14 -5.25 2.50
CA GLU A 53 -9.12 -6.27 2.87
C GLU A 53 -8.46 -7.49 3.51
N LYS A 54 -7.32 -7.95 2.97
CA LYS A 54 -6.58 -9.08 3.53
C LYS A 54 -6.00 -8.77 4.92
N ILE A 55 -5.54 -7.55 5.17
CA ILE A 55 -5.06 -7.13 6.49
C ILE A 55 -6.22 -7.10 7.48
N GLN A 56 -7.33 -6.46 7.12
CA GLN A 56 -8.53 -6.35 7.94
C GLN A 56 -9.13 -7.73 8.27
N ALA A 57 -9.20 -8.62 7.28
CA ALA A 57 -9.69 -9.99 7.47
C ALA A 57 -8.78 -10.79 8.41
N ALA A 58 -7.46 -10.63 8.30
CA ALA A 58 -6.50 -11.29 9.17
C ALA A 58 -6.56 -10.77 10.62
N GLU A 59 -6.77 -9.47 10.79
CA GLU A 59 -7.01 -8.84 12.09
C GLU A 59 -8.32 -9.32 12.73
N ALA A 60 -9.41 -9.36 11.97
CA ALA A 60 -10.70 -9.88 12.42
C ALA A 60 -10.65 -11.38 12.77
N ALA A 61 -9.79 -12.15 12.10
CA ALA A 61 -9.56 -13.57 12.39
C ALA A 61 -8.62 -13.82 13.60
N GLY A 62 -8.05 -12.77 14.20
CA GLY A 62 -7.14 -12.88 15.34
C GLY A 62 -5.68 -13.25 15.00
N ASP A 63 -5.30 -13.30 13.71
CA ASP A 63 -3.90 -13.43 13.26
C ASP A 63 -3.50 -12.21 12.42
N PRO A 64 -3.28 -11.04 13.03
CA PRO A 64 -2.97 -9.81 12.29
C PRO A 64 -1.70 -9.98 11.46
N ILE A 65 -1.74 -9.51 10.22
CA ILE A 65 -0.58 -9.47 9.36
C ILE A 65 0.40 -8.45 9.93
N LYS A 66 1.58 -8.90 10.39
CA LYS A 66 2.62 -8.02 10.97
C LYS A 66 3.63 -7.47 9.97
N GLY A 67 3.45 -7.74 8.67
CA GLY A 67 4.39 -7.26 7.67
C GLY A 67 4.05 -7.63 6.24
N PRO A 68 4.74 -6.99 5.27
CA PRO A 68 4.43 -7.09 3.85
C PRO A 68 4.57 -8.50 3.27
N LYS A 69 5.38 -9.37 3.87
CA LYS A 69 5.60 -10.73 3.36
C LYS A 69 4.32 -11.57 3.33
N LYS A 70 3.44 -11.45 4.33
CA LYS A 70 2.17 -12.20 4.38
C LYS A 70 1.12 -11.69 3.38
N LEU A 71 1.32 -10.52 2.76
CA LEU A 71 0.42 -10.02 1.72
C LEU A 71 0.47 -10.90 0.45
N CYS A 72 1.63 -11.49 0.13
CA CYS A 72 1.85 -12.27 -1.10
C CYS A 72 1.43 -11.53 -2.37
N MET A 73 1.75 -10.24 -2.46
CA MET A 73 1.38 -9.36 -3.56
C MET A 73 2.59 -8.68 -4.18
N PHE A 74 2.49 -8.36 -5.47
CA PHE A 74 3.46 -7.48 -6.10
C PHE A 74 3.43 -6.10 -5.45
N GLY A 75 4.60 -5.54 -5.15
CA GLY A 75 4.69 -4.24 -4.48
C GLY A 75 4.33 -4.25 -2.98
N ALA A 76 4.18 -5.43 -2.36
CA ALA A 76 3.81 -5.54 -0.94
C ALA A 76 4.62 -4.64 0.03
N PRO A 77 5.95 -4.47 -0.10
CA PRO A 77 6.69 -3.55 0.76
C PRO A 77 6.28 -2.08 0.63
N TYR A 78 5.83 -1.66 -0.55
CA TYR A 78 5.35 -0.29 -0.82
C TYR A 78 3.92 -0.11 -0.32
N ILE A 79 3.04 -1.07 -0.62
CA ILE A 79 1.66 -1.08 -0.13
C ILE A 79 1.66 -0.97 1.40
N TRP A 80 2.46 -1.81 2.05
CA TRP A 80 2.62 -1.79 3.49
C TRP A 80 3.17 -0.46 4.01
N GLY A 81 4.21 0.09 3.37
CA GLY A 81 4.79 1.38 3.74
C GLY A 81 3.79 2.53 3.65
N ILE A 82 2.99 2.56 2.58
CA ILE A 82 1.95 3.58 2.37
C ILE A 82 0.83 3.42 3.40
N LEU A 83 0.27 2.21 3.57
CA LEU A 83 -0.80 1.97 4.54
C LEU A 83 -0.37 2.34 5.96
N LYS A 84 0.85 1.95 6.36
CA LYS A 84 1.40 2.29 7.68
C LYS A 84 1.71 3.78 7.82
N GLY A 85 2.26 4.42 6.78
CA GLY A 85 2.59 5.84 6.81
C GLY A 85 1.36 6.75 6.77
N THR A 86 0.24 6.27 6.22
CA THR A 86 -1.05 6.97 6.20
C THR A 86 -1.92 6.67 7.43
N GLY A 87 -1.46 5.79 8.33
CA GLY A 87 -2.21 5.39 9.54
C GLY A 87 -3.45 4.54 9.25
N LEU A 88 -3.52 3.91 8.08
CA LEU A 88 -4.62 3.00 7.72
C LEU A 88 -4.45 1.60 8.33
N ILE A 89 -3.22 1.25 8.75
CA ILE A 89 -2.85 0.01 9.46
C ILE A 89 -1.77 0.29 10.52
#